data_AF-A0A7Y2C5F3-F1
#
_entry.id   AF-A0A7Y2C5F3-F1
#
_cell.length_a   1.000
_cell.length_b   1.000
_cell.length_c   1.000
_cell.angle_alpha   90.00
_cell.angle_beta   90.00
_cell.angle_gamma   90.00
#
_symmetry.space_group_name_H-M   'P 1'
#
loop_
_entity.id
_entity.type
_entity.pdbx_description
1 polymer ?
#
loop_
_entity_poly.entity_id
_entity_poly.type
_entity_poly.pdbx_seq_one_letter_code
_entity_poly.pdbx_strand_id
1 'polypeptide(L)'
;MDPSTDNRTFYHQEHREWLSTLDFYQDEIKFFQNELALILHANMSSMSILEHADEYKLIFRKKLETLDELRHSIVKHDGSLADNSKDDVGIDTSHDHVRKEYETFKENFDLMKQNFKRFAAKND
;
A
#
# COMPACT_ATOMS: atom_id res chain seq x y z
N MET A 1 0.47 1.34 35.99
CA MET A 1 0.87 1.00 34.61
C MET A 1 1.66 2.19 34.09
N ASP A 2 2.84 1.94 33.53
CA ASP A 2 3.65 2.97 32.87
C ASP A 2 2.99 3.31 31.51
N PRO A 3 2.67 4.58 31.21
CA PRO A 3 2.10 5.00 29.93
C PRO A 3 2.88 4.51 28.70
N SER A 4 4.20 4.33 28.80
CA SER A 4 5.06 3.86 27.70
C SER A 4 4.75 2.42 27.24
N THR A 5 4.29 1.57 28.16
CA THR A 5 3.96 0.16 27.88
C THR A 5 2.65 0.04 27.08
N ASP A 6 1.77 1.04 27.22
CA ASP A 6 0.48 1.11 26.52
C ASP A 6 0.70 1.47 25.03
N ASN A 7 1.53 2.47 24.75
CA ASN A 7 1.84 2.92 23.38
C ASN A 7 2.49 1.82 22.53
N ARG A 8 3.49 1.11 23.04
CA ARG A 8 4.18 0.06 22.28
C ARG A 8 3.25 -1.09 21.90
N THR A 9 2.36 -1.47 22.83
CA THR A 9 1.35 -2.51 22.58
C THR A 9 0.35 -2.05 21.52
N PHE A 10 -0.09 -0.80 21.60
CA PHE A 10 -0.96 -0.18 20.61
C PHE A 10 -0.29 -0.13 19.23
N TYR A 11 0.95 0.36 19.13
CA TYR A 11 1.69 0.45 17.88
C TYR A 11 1.92 -0.92 17.23
N HIS A 12 2.24 -1.95 18.03
CA HIS A 12 2.35 -3.31 17.53
C HIS A 12 1.03 -3.81 16.93
N GLN A 13 -0.09 -3.55 17.59
CA GLN A 13 -1.41 -3.92 17.07
C GLN A 13 -1.72 -3.16 15.77
N GLU A 14 -1.45 -1.86 15.74
CA GLU A 14 -1.66 -1.00 14.57
C GLU A 14 -0.81 -1.47 13.37
N HIS A 15 0.45 -1.85 13.58
CA HIS A 15 1.29 -2.45 12.54
C HIS A 15 0.70 -3.73 11.95
N ARG A 16 0.14 -4.62 12.78
CA ARG A 16 -0.49 -5.86 12.29
C ARG A 16 -1.70 -5.55 11.40
N GLU A 17 -2.49 -4.55 11.76
CA GLU A 17 -3.62 -4.10 10.95
C GLU A 17 -3.17 -3.48 9.63
N TRP A 18 -2.10 -2.66 9.65
CA TRP A 18 -1.52 -2.12 8.42
C TRP A 18 -0.97 -3.23 7.52
N LEU A 19 -0.20 -4.18 8.04
CA LEU A 19 0.34 -5.30 7.27
C LEU A 19 -0.77 -6.14 6.62
N SER A 20 -1.85 -6.42 7.34
CA SER A 20 -3.01 -7.12 6.78
C SER A 20 -3.69 -6.30 5.67
N THR A 21 -3.74 -4.97 5.82
CA THR A 21 -4.31 -4.08 4.80
C THR A 21 -3.40 -4.01 3.56
N LEU A 22 -2.09 -4.02 3.75
CA LEU A 22 -1.10 -4.09 2.68
C LEU A 22 -1.21 -5.41 1.88
N ASP A 23 -1.45 -6.54 2.54
CA ASP A 23 -1.75 -7.81 1.86
C ASP A 23 -2.99 -7.70 0.97
N PHE A 24 -4.07 -7.09 1.49
CA PHE A 24 -5.28 -6.85 0.73
C PHE A 24 -5.03 -5.98 -0.51
N TYR A 25 -4.28 -4.87 -0.37
CA TYR A 25 -3.94 -4.01 -1.50
C TYR A 25 -3.09 -4.72 -2.56
N GLN A 26 -2.15 -5.57 -2.14
CA GLN A 26 -1.36 -6.37 -3.07
C GLN A 26 -2.25 -7.31 -3.90
N ASP A 27 -3.20 -7.99 -3.26
CA ASP A 27 -4.13 -8.88 -3.96
C ASP A 27 -5.10 -8.11 -4.87
N GLU A 28 -5.54 -6.92 -4.45
CA GLU A 28 -6.37 -6.05 -5.27
C GLU A 28 -5.61 -5.54 -6.51
N ILE A 29 -4.31 -5.25 -6.42
CA ILE A 29 -3.49 -4.92 -7.61
C ILE A 29 -3.41 -6.11 -8.56
N LYS A 30 -3.21 -7.33 -8.06
CA LYS A 30 -3.20 -8.54 -8.92
C LYS A 30 -4.54 -8.72 -9.63
N PHE A 31 -5.64 -8.46 -8.93
CA PHE A 31 -6.97 -8.47 -9.55
C PHE A 31 -7.08 -7.44 -10.68
N PHE A 32 -6.65 -6.19 -10.46
CA PHE A 32 -6.65 -5.15 -11.50
C PHE A 32 -5.72 -5.47 -12.68
N GLN A 33 -4.59 -6.13 -12.45
CA GLN A 33 -3.72 -6.60 -13.52
C GLN A 33 -4.42 -7.62 -14.42
N ASN A 34 -5.21 -8.53 -13.83
CA ASN A 34 -6.00 -9.50 -14.59
C ASN A 34 -7.12 -8.81 -15.38
N GLU A 35 -7.86 -7.88 -14.77
CA GLU A 35 -8.89 -7.09 -15.46
C GLU A 35 -8.29 -6.30 -16.64
N LEU A 36 -7.13 -5.67 -16.45
CA LEU A 36 -6.44 -4.95 -17.50
C LEU A 36 -6.03 -5.87 -18.67
N ALA A 37 -5.63 -7.11 -18.39
CA ALA A 37 -5.31 -8.08 -19.42
C ALA A 37 -6.55 -8.47 -20.26
N LEU A 38 -7.72 -8.59 -19.62
CA LEU A 38 -8.98 -8.86 -20.33
C LEU A 38 -9.36 -7.70 -21.25
N ILE A 39 -9.28 -6.46 -20.75
CA ILE A 39 -9.54 -5.24 -21.53
C ILE A 39 -8.61 -5.17 -22.74
N LEU A 40 -7.32 -5.42 -22.54
CA LEU A 40 -6.32 -5.45 -23.62
C LEU A 40 -6.66 -6.48 -24.70
N HIS A 41 -7.08 -7.68 -24.28
CA HIS A 41 -7.47 -8.73 -25.21
C HIS A 41 -8.72 -8.35 -26.02
N ALA A 42 -9.71 -7.71 -25.40
CA ALA A 42 -10.91 -7.25 -26.09
C ALA A 42 -10.63 -6.09 -27.07
N ASN A 43 -9.60 -5.29 -26.82
CA ASN A 43 -9.34 -4.03 -27.51
C ASN A 43 -8.01 -3.97 -28.28
N MET A 44 -7.51 -5.12 -28.77
CA MET A 44 -6.17 -5.25 -29.38
C MET A 44 -5.89 -4.32 -30.57
N SER A 45 -6.92 -3.84 -31.28
CA SER A 45 -6.77 -2.92 -32.41
C SER A 45 -6.78 -1.44 -32.04
N SER A 46 -7.04 -1.10 -30.78
CA SER A 46 -7.16 0.29 -30.32
C SER A 46 -5.87 0.80 -29.69
N MET A 47 -5.05 1.50 -30.49
CA MET A 47 -3.77 2.06 -30.03
C MET A 47 -3.90 2.95 -28.78
N SER A 48 -4.98 3.73 -28.67
CA SER A 48 -5.20 4.59 -27.51
C SER A 48 -5.46 3.81 -26.21
N ILE A 49 -6.14 2.66 -26.31
CA ILE A 49 -6.39 1.78 -25.17
C ILE A 49 -5.09 1.06 -24.78
N LEU A 50 -4.28 0.63 -25.76
CA LEU A 50 -2.98 0.02 -25.50
C LEU A 50 -2.05 0.97 -24.72
N GLU A 51 -1.98 2.24 -25.12
CA GLU A 51 -1.16 3.25 -24.44
C GLU A 51 -1.61 3.49 -23.00
N HIS A 52 -2.91 3.72 -22.76
CA HIS A 52 -3.44 3.86 -21.39
C HIS A 52 -3.20 2.61 -20.54
N ALA A 53 -3.30 1.42 -21.12
CA ALA A 53 -3.04 0.19 -20.40
C ALA A 53 -1.56 0.07 -19.99
N ASP A 54 -0.62 0.53 -20.81
CA ASP A 54 0.80 0.56 -20.44
C ASP A 54 1.08 1.55 -19.30
N GLU A 55 0.38 2.69 -19.26
CA GLU A 55 0.42 3.60 -18.10
C GLU A 55 -0.07 2.90 -16.82
N TYR A 56 -1.18 2.16 -16.87
CA TYR A 56 -1.68 1.42 -15.72
C TYR A 56 -0.73 0.30 -15.29
N LYS A 57 -0.10 -0.43 -16.22
CA LYS A 57 0.95 -1.42 -15.87
C LYS A 57 2.09 -0.77 -15.09
N LEU A 58 2.54 0.41 -15.51
CA LEU A 58 3.58 1.15 -14.80
C LEU A 58 3.11 1.62 -13.42
N ILE A 59 1.89 2.14 -13.32
CA ILE A 59 1.28 2.55 -12.05
C ILE A 59 1.21 1.37 -11.08
N PHE A 60 0.70 0.21 -11.50
CA PHE A 60 0.61 -0.98 -10.67
C PHE A 60 1.98 -1.45 -10.18
N ARG A 61 2.99 -1.46 -11.06
CA ARG A 61 4.36 -1.81 -10.68
C ARG A 61 4.89 -0.89 -9.58
N LYS A 62 4.80 0.44 -9.79
CA LYS A 62 5.23 1.42 -8.79
C LYS A 62 4.49 1.27 -7.46
N LYS A 63 3.19 0.97 -7.50
CA LYS A 63 2.41 0.73 -6.28
C LYS A 63 2.88 -0.50 -5.54
N LEU A 64 3.20 -1.60 -6.23
CA LEU A 64 3.75 -2.80 -5.61
C LEU A 64 5.13 -2.55 -5.00
N GLU A 65 5.99 -1.77 -5.66
CA GLU A 65 7.30 -1.35 -5.13
C GLU A 65 7.14 -0.56 -3.82
N THR A 66 6.29 0.47 -3.80
CA THR A 66 6.01 1.24 -2.58
C THR A 66 5.38 0.38 -1.47
N LEU A 67 4.57 -0.62 -1.84
CA LEU A 67 3.95 -1.55 -0.89
C LEU A 67 5.01 -2.39 -0.16
N ASP A 68 6.02 -2.86 -0.89
CA ASP A 68 7.14 -3.63 -0.34
C ASP A 68 8.03 -2.77 0.57
N GLU A 69 8.35 -1.55 0.13
CA GLU A 69 9.10 -0.57 0.93
C GLU A 69 8.38 -0.25 2.26
N LEU A 70 7.07 0.00 2.19
CA LEU A 70 6.26 0.30 3.36
C LEU A 70 6.16 -0.91 4.31
N ARG A 71 6.00 -2.13 3.76
CA ARG A 71 6.02 -3.36 4.57
C ARG A 71 7.35 -3.51 5.30
N HIS A 72 8.47 -3.25 4.62
CA HIS A 72 9.79 -3.28 5.24
C HIS A 72 9.91 -2.23 6.35
N SER A 73 9.43 -1.00 6.11
CA SER A 73 9.40 0.09 7.10
C SER A 73 8.62 -0.30 8.36
N ILE A 74 7.42 -0.84 8.19
CA ILE A 74 6.56 -1.31 9.29
C ILE A 74 7.23 -2.43 10.09
N VAL A 75 7.75 -3.47 9.43
CA VAL A 75 8.40 -4.60 10.11
C VAL A 75 9.66 -4.16 10.86
N LYS A 76 10.43 -3.24 10.28
CA LYS A 76 11.61 -2.67 10.93
C LYS A 76 11.23 -1.88 12.19
N HIS A 77 10.19 -1.05 12.10
CA HIS A 77 9.70 -0.29 13.25
C HIS A 77 9.12 -1.22 14.33
N ASP A 78 8.34 -2.23 13.95
CA ASP A 78 7.81 -3.25 14.87
C ASP A 78 8.92 -3.99 15.63
N GLY A 79 10.00 -4.35 14.94
CA GLY A 79 11.19 -4.93 15.57
C GLY A 79 11.84 -4.01 16.61
N SER A 80 11.84 -2.69 16.36
CA SER A 80 12.38 -1.71 17.32
C SER A 80 11.51 -1.54 18.57
N LEU A 81 10.19 -1.77 18.48
CA LEU A 81 9.29 -1.76 19.65
C LEU A 81 9.62 -2.88 20.65
N ALA A 82 10.12 -4.01 20.15
CA ALA A 82 10.53 -5.15 20.96
C ALA A 82 11.90 -4.93 21.64
N ASP A 83 12.71 -3.99 21.14
CA ASP A 83 13.99 -3.63 21.74
C ASP A 83 13.75 -2.65 22.91
N ASN A 84 14.08 -3.08 24.13
CA ASN A 84 13.86 -2.30 25.35
C ASN A 84 14.96 -1.26 25.62
N SER A 85 15.79 -0.93 24.63
CA SER A 85 16.87 0.04 24.75
C SER A 85 16.41 1.51 24.69
N LYS A 86 15.63 1.93 25.69
CA LYS A 86 15.66 3.25 26.37
C LYS A 86 15.44 4.61 25.65
N ASP A 87 14.70 4.71 24.55
CA ASP A 87 14.21 6.05 24.11
C ASP A 87 12.78 6.03 23.56
N ASP A 88 11.80 6.31 24.43
CA ASP A 88 10.38 6.33 24.06
C ASP A 88 10.00 7.52 23.16
N VAL A 89 10.69 8.66 23.25
CA VAL A 89 10.40 9.83 22.40
C VAL A 89 10.80 9.58 20.94
N GLY A 90 11.87 8.81 20.75
CA GLY A 90 12.29 8.34 19.44
C GLY A 90 11.25 7.41 18.79
N ILE A 91 10.65 6.52 19.59
CA ILE A 91 9.64 5.55 19.14
C ILE A 91 8.38 6.24 18.63
N ASP A 92 7.83 7.20 19.37
CA ASP A 92 6.61 7.91 18.96
C ASP A 92 6.85 8.66 17.63
N THR A 93 8.00 9.34 17.52
CA THR A 93 8.36 10.09 16.30
C THR A 93 8.56 9.18 15.09
N SER A 94 9.22 8.02 15.25
CA SER A 94 9.37 7.05 14.17
C SER A 94 8.04 6.41 13.77
N HIS A 95 7.18 6.15 14.75
CA HIS A 95 5.85 5.60 14.51
C HIS A 95 4.98 6.54 13.67
N ASP A 96 4.95 7.82 14.02
CA ASP A 96 4.22 8.85 13.27
C ASP A 96 4.71 8.99 11.84
N HIS A 97 6.01 8.81 11.60
CA HIS A 97 6.57 8.79 10.26
C HIS A 97 6.03 7.61 9.43
N VAL A 98 6.09 6.39 9.97
CA VAL A 98 5.56 5.19 9.30
C VAL A 98 4.06 5.30 9.09
N ARG A 99 3.31 5.83 10.07
CA ARG A 99 1.87 6.10 9.94
C ARG A 99 1.59 7.02 8.76
N LYS A 100 2.33 8.12 8.64
CA LYS A 100 2.16 9.08 7.55
C LYS A 100 2.45 8.46 6.19
N GLU A 101 3.50 7.63 6.07
CA GLU A 101 3.80 6.90 4.83
C GLU A 101 2.64 5.96 4.46
N TYR A 102 2.11 5.22 5.44
CA TYR A 102 0.97 4.33 5.26
C TYR A 102 -0.30 5.07 4.82
N GLU A 103 -0.66 6.16 5.50
CA GLU A 103 -1.83 6.96 5.15
C GLU A 103 -1.70 7.57 3.76
N THR A 104 -0.52 8.09 3.42
CA THR A 104 -0.22 8.62 2.09
C THR A 104 -0.36 7.54 1.03
N PHE A 105 0.15 6.34 1.28
CA PHE A 105 -0.01 5.22 0.36
C PHE A 105 -1.50 4.89 0.14
N LYS A 106 -2.28 4.78 1.22
CA LYS A 106 -3.70 4.47 1.19
C LYS A 106 -4.51 5.46 0.35
N GLU A 107 -4.33 6.76 0.59
CA GLU A 107 -5.01 7.80 -0.19
C GLU A 107 -4.68 7.72 -1.68
N ASN A 108 -3.39 7.55 -1.99
CA ASN A 108 -2.94 7.41 -3.37
C ASN A 108 -3.42 6.11 -4.03
N PHE A 109 -3.57 5.04 -3.26
CA PHE A 109 -4.11 3.77 -3.73
C PHE A 109 -5.61 3.90 -4.04
N ASP A 110 -6.39 4.53 -3.17
CA ASP A 110 -7.82 4.75 -3.37
C ASP A 110 -8.10 5.61 -4.61
N LEU A 111 -7.26 6.63 -4.86
CA LEU A 111 -7.34 7.43 -6.08
C LEU A 111 -7.04 6.59 -7.33
N MET A 112 -5.97 5.80 -7.30
CA MET A 112 -5.61 4.89 -8.39
C MET A 112 -6.75 3.91 -8.69
N LYS A 113 -7.32 3.29 -7.66
CA LYS A 113 -8.44 2.35 -7.76
C LYS A 113 -9.66 2.97 -8.41
N GLN A 114 -10.04 4.18 -7.99
CA GLN A 114 -11.16 4.89 -8.60
C GLN A 114 -10.93 5.19 -10.08
N ASN A 115 -9.72 5.63 -10.44
CA ASN A 115 -9.36 5.93 -11.82
C ASN A 115 -9.37 4.66 -12.68
N PHE A 116 -8.77 3.57 -12.17
CA PHE A 116 -8.74 2.29 -12.87
C PHE A 116 -10.14 1.73 -13.08
N LYS A 117 -11.02 1.73 -12.07
CA LYS A 117 -12.40 1.26 -12.22
C LYS A 117 -13.19 2.06 -13.25
N ARG A 118 -12.98 3.38 -13.33
CA ARG A 118 -13.60 4.22 -14.38
C ARG A 118 -13.05 3.91 -15.77
N PHE A 119 -11.76 3.61 -15.87
CA PHE A 119 -11.15 3.17 -17.12
C PHE A 119 -11.71 1.81 -17.54
N ALA A 120 -11.73 0.83 -16.62
CA ALA A 120 -12.25 -0.51 -16.88
C ALA A 120 -13.70 -0.47 -17.34
N ALA A 121 -14.60 0.19 -16.60
CA ALA A 121 -16.01 0.28 -16.96
C ALA A 121 -16.31 0.95 -18.31
N LYS A 122 -15.36 1.69 -18.88
CA LYS A 122 -15.49 2.32 -20.22
C LYS A 122 -14.99 1.44 -21.36
N ASN A 123 -14.19 0.43 -21.05
CA ASN A 123 -13.45 -0.38 -22.03
C ASN A 123 -13.65 -1.90 -21.83
N ASP A 124 -14.54 -2.29 -20.91
CA ASP A 124 -15.06 -3.66 -20.73
C ASP A 124 -15.98 -4.08 -21.89
#